data_AF-A0A535R1F9-F1
#
_entry.id   AF-A0A535R1F9-F1
#
_cell.length_a   1.000
_cell.length_b   1.000
_cell.length_c   1.000
_cell.angle_alpha   90.00
_cell.angle_beta   90.00
_cell.angle_gamma   90.00
#
_symmetry.space_group_name_H-M   'P 1'
#
loop_
_entity.id
_entity.type
_entity.pdbx_description
1 polymer ?
#
loop_
_entity_poly.entity_id
_entity_poly.type
_entity_poly.pdbx_seq_one_letter_code
_entity_poly.pdbx_strand_id
1 'polypeptide(L)'
;MRTDPVAIPPVTRSAHRSPRRRCPRPGFTSCPSTRRRWNAPPSWSPSTAAAWSGSRDRRFGRRRGRFLGGPGPGHGSALNIELALRSRDFFVSRAARIRFQPVGYLYLAEDAGVAAELAARAELQAALGLPIEHPEPRALVPFLEPDGYVATNFCALDGLYLPPLVQEVLRDEAEAAGVEFHWEEAPPAELEAAGAVVIAAGNWSPEVARGLGVRLEVTPWERGVFRVGPFPWLEGPVPMTLEAGSGYHFREREGQLWVMGPGDQHDWGHFRDWLACRVPAAAVSEPAGHWLGSYEVSFDHHGLVGATERPGVWACCGFSGHGVMQAPAVGECLAAMILGETPPLDIGALTPLRTEPLVDRTQL
;
A
#
# COMPACT_ATOMS: atom_id res chain seq x y z
N MET A 1 6.80 -54.43 -54.45
CA MET A 1 7.99 -55.22 -54.07
C MET A 1 9.18 -54.28 -54.01
N ARG A 2 9.90 -54.25 -52.88
CA ARG A 2 11.33 -53.91 -52.67
C ARG A 2 11.85 -52.62 -53.33
N THR A 3 11.98 -51.52 -52.58
CA THR A 3 13.21 -51.03 -51.91
C THR A 3 14.41 -50.85 -52.85
N ASP A 4 14.90 -49.63 -52.96
CA ASP A 4 16.34 -49.34 -52.88
C ASP A 4 16.59 -47.93 -52.28
N PRO A 5 17.72 -47.71 -51.59
CA PRO A 5 17.91 -46.65 -50.60
C PRO A 5 18.67 -45.44 -51.17
N VAL A 6 18.32 -44.23 -50.72
CA VAL A 6 19.04 -43.01 -51.08
C VAL A 6 20.30 -42.87 -50.22
N ALA A 7 21.44 -42.75 -50.89
CA ALA A 7 22.78 -42.62 -50.34
C ALA A 7 22.99 -41.30 -49.59
N ILE A 8 23.72 -41.38 -48.47
CA ILE A 8 24.21 -40.24 -47.67
C ILE A 8 25.57 -39.80 -48.24
N PRO A 9 25.77 -38.53 -48.63
CA PRO A 9 27.08 -38.01 -49.02
C PRO A 9 27.94 -37.58 -47.80
N PRO A 10 29.28 -37.58 -47.92
CA PRO A 10 30.20 -37.48 -46.80
C PRO A 10 30.32 -36.06 -46.23
N VAL A 11 30.55 -36.00 -44.92
CA VAL A 11 30.82 -34.79 -44.15
C VAL A 11 32.22 -34.25 -44.47
N THR A 12 32.29 -33.15 -45.22
CA THR A 12 33.51 -32.35 -45.34
C THR A 12 33.53 -31.25 -44.27
N ARG A 13 34.45 -31.36 -43.31
CA ARG A 13 34.79 -30.28 -42.36
C ARG A 13 35.40 -29.10 -43.12
N SER A 14 34.67 -27.99 -43.15
CA SER A 14 35.18 -26.67 -43.55
C SER A 14 35.13 -25.74 -42.34
N ALA A 15 36.30 -25.31 -41.89
CA ALA A 15 36.48 -24.38 -40.79
C ALA A 15 36.25 -22.94 -41.30
N HIS A 16 35.05 -22.40 -41.06
CA HIS A 16 34.82 -20.96 -41.13
C HIS A 16 34.58 -20.39 -39.73
N ARG A 17 35.64 -19.76 -39.20
CA ARG A 17 35.58 -18.85 -38.05
C ARG A 17 34.79 -17.61 -38.46
N SER A 18 33.54 -17.51 -38.00
CA SER A 18 32.82 -16.24 -37.91
C SER A 18 33.19 -15.55 -36.59
N PRO A 19 33.57 -14.26 -36.59
CA PRO A 19 33.85 -13.54 -35.36
C PRO A 19 32.54 -13.24 -34.64
N ARG A 20 32.24 -14.01 -33.59
CA ARG A 20 31.26 -13.60 -32.57
C ARG A 20 31.75 -12.30 -31.96
N ARG A 21 31.18 -11.17 -32.37
CA ARG A 21 31.26 -9.92 -31.61
C ARG A 21 30.62 -10.19 -30.25
N ARG A 22 31.45 -10.36 -29.23
CA ARG A 22 31.03 -10.30 -27.83
C ARG A 22 30.56 -8.86 -27.59
N CYS A 23 29.26 -8.67 -27.36
CA CYS A 23 28.81 -7.46 -26.68
C CYS A 23 29.49 -7.42 -25.30
N PRO A 24 30.11 -6.30 -24.90
CA PRO A 24 30.62 -6.16 -23.55
C PRO A 24 29.41 -6.15 -22.61
N ARG A 25 29.30 -7.16 -21.75
CA ARG A 25 28.46 -7.09 -20.55
C ARG A 25 28.98 -5.91 -19.72
N PRO A 26 28.16 -4.90 -19.38
CA PRO A 26 28.53 -4.00 -18.30
C PRO A 26 28.71 -4.85 -17.06
N GLY A 27 29.84 -4.69 -16.38
CA GLY A 27 30.11 -5.36 -15.12
C GLY A 27 29.18 -4.79 -14.05
N PHE A 28 27.96 -5.32 -13.96
CA PHE A 28 27.20 -5.30 -12.72
C PHE A 28 27.82 -6.37 -11.82
N THR A 29 28.75 -5.91 -10.99
CA THR A 29 29.15 -6.61 -9.77
C THR A 29 27.89 -7.06 -9.03
N SER A 30 27.89 -8.30 -8.55
CA SER A 30 26.92 -8.93 -7.64
C SER A 30 25.91 -7.95 -7.02
N CYS A 31 24.60 -8.26 -7.18
CA CYS A 31 23.54 -7.71 -6.33
C CYS A 31 24.11 -7.56 -4.91
N PRO A 32 24.10 -6.36 -4.30
CA PRO A 32 24.73 -6.16 -3.02
C PRO A 32 24.14 -7.18 -2.06
N SER A 33 24.92 -8.23 -1.76
CA SER A 33 24.58 -9.15 -0.70
C SER A 33 24.28 -8.30 0.51
N THR A 34 23.13 -8.49 1.12
CA THR A 34 22.59 -7.77 2.29
C THR A 34 23.44 -7.93 3.57
N ARG A 35 24.73 -8.26 3.44
CA ARG A 35 25.71 -8.30 4.52
C ARG A 35 26.44 -6.96 4.66
N ARG A 36 25.70 -5.89 4.92
CA ARG A 36 26.21 -4.84 5.82
C ARG A 36 25.25 -4.78 7.00
N ARG A 37 25.63 -5.46 8.09
CA ARG A 37 25.08 -5.18 9.42
C ARG A 37 25.47 -3.74 9.74
N TRP A 38 24.54 -2.82 9.55
CA TRP A 38 24.66 -1.47 10.09
C TRP A 38 24.12 -1.51 11.53
N ASN A 39 24.88 -0.93 12.46
CA ASN A 39 24.50 -0.82 13.87
C ASN A 39 23.10 -0.19 13.98
N ALA A 40 22.22 -0.84 14.73
CA ALA A 40 20.81 -0.47 14.86
C ALA A 40 20.60 0.91 15.55
N PRO A 41 19.73 1.76 15.00
CA PRO A 41 18.78 2.58 15.74
C PRO A 41 17.33 2.11 15.44
N PRO A 42 16.32 2.54 16.21
CA PRO A 42 15.21 1.69 16.67
C PRO A 42 14.32 1.14 15.54
N SER A 43 13.89 -0.12 15.71
CA SER A 43 12.82 -0.87 15.02
C SER A 43 12.20 -0.20 13.78
N TRP A 44 12.55 -0.73 12.61
CA TRP A 44 12.10 -0.25 11.30
C TRP A 44 10.96 -1.10 10.77
N SER A 45 9.82 -0.48 10.52
CA SER A 45 8.64 -1.13 9.95
C SER A 45 8.39 -0.74 8.47
N PRO A 46 8.23 -1.70 7.55
CA PRO A 46 7.78 -1.41 6.20
C PRO A 46 6.35 -0.86 6.33
N SER A 47 6.04 0.33 5.80
CA SER A 47 4.68 0.88 5.85
C SER A 47 4.36 1.63 4.57
N THR A 48 3.24 1.27 3.96
CA THR A 48 2.69 1.97 2.81
C THR A 48 1.44 2.68 3.23
N ALA A 49 1.21 3.86 2.67
CA ALA A 49 0.07 4.63 3.07
C ALA A 49 -0.45 5.62 2.04
N ALA A 50 -1.75 5.75 2.18
CA ALA A 50 -2.64 6.83 1.81
C ALA A 50 -2.02 8.25 1.88
N ALA A 51 -1.38 8.69 0.80
CA ALA A 51 -0.91 10.05 0.64
C ALA A 51 -2.04 11.07 0.36
N TRP A 52 -2.12 12.13 1.16
CA TRP A 52 -2.72 13.42 0.73
C TRP A 52 -1.66 14.52 0.86
N SER A 53 -1.27 15.13 -0.27
CA SER A 53 -0.54 16.40 -0.26
C SER A 53 -1.42 17.46 -0.92
N GLY A 54 -1.84 18.45 -0.13
CA GLY A 54 -2.50 19.65 -0.62
C GLY A 54 -1.48 20.77 -0.74
N SER A 55 -1.12 21.19 -1.95
CA SER A 55 -0.54 22.51 -2.16
C SER A 55 -1.68 23.52 -2.36
N ARG A 56 -1.57 24.69 -1.70
CA ARG A 56 -2.49 25.82 -1.92
C ARG A 56 -2.22 26.39 -3.31
N ASP A 57 -3.05 26.06 -4.31
CA ASP A 57 -3.15 26.86 -5.53
C ASP A 57 -4.53 27.52 -5.60
N ARG A 58 -4.55 28.85 -5.44
CA ARG A 58 -5.76 29.69 -5.26
C ARG A 58 -6.56 29.93 -6.54
N ARG A 59 -6.34 29.18 -7.62
CA ARG A 59 -6.87 29.58 -8.94
C ARG A 59 -7.93 28.69 -9.59
N PHE A 60 -8.20 27.48 -9.11
CA PHE A 60 -9.36 26.69 -9.56
C PHE A 60 -9.85 25.76 -8.44
N GLY A 61 -11.11 25.86 -8.04
CA GLY A 61 -11.74 25.15 -6.90
C GLY A 61 -11.94 23.64 -7.07
N ARG A 62 -10.99 22.90 -7.66
CA ARG A 62 -10.99 21.43 -7.71
C ARG A 62 -9.61 20.89 -7.36
N ARG A 63 -9.47 20.33 -6.16
CA ARG A 63 -8.26 19.64 -5.68
C ARG A 63 -8.21 18.24 -6.31
N ARG A 64 -7.18 17.94 -7.12
CA ARG A 64 -6.97 16.59 -7.69
C ARG A 64 -5.95 15.83 -6.83
N GLY A 65 -6.41 14.93 -5.97
CA GLY A 65 -5.54 14.07 -5.16
C GLY A 65 -4.97 12.89 -5.96
N ARG A 66 -3.75 12.43 -5.60
CA ARG A 66 -3.12 11.20 -6.11
C ARG A 66 -2.74 10.34 -4.90
N PHE A 67 -3.22 9.10 -4.85
CA PHE A 67 -3.34 8.34 -3.59
C PHE A 67 -3.11 6.84 -3.81
N LEU A 68 -2.29 6.21 -2.95
CA LEU A 68 -1.86 4.80 -3.04
C LEU A 68 -1.92 4.15 -1.64
N GLY A 69 -2.42 2.93 -1.52
CA GLY A 69 -2.36 2.10 -0.31
C GLY A 69 -1.44 0.89 -0.51
N GLY A 70 -0.99 0.30 0.59
CA GLY A 70 -0.19 -0.92 0.69
C GLY A 70 0.13 -1.25 2.16
N PRO A 71 0.85 -2.33 2.46
CA PRO A 71 1.03 -2.89 3.77
C PRO A 71 2.04 -2.19 4.65
N GLY A 72 1.73 -2.20 5.95
CA GLY A 72 2.72 -2.21 7.01
C GLY A 72 2.41 -3.29 8.03
N PRO A 73 2.97 -3.31 9.24
CA PRO A 73 2.85 -4.48 10.10
C PRO A 73 1.54 -4.52 10.90
N GLY A 74 0.72 -3.47 10.77
CA GLY A 74 -0.72 -3.55 11.00
C GLY A 74 -1.48 -4.36 9.94
N HIS A 75 -0.92 -4.58 8.73
CA HIS A 75 -1.42 -5.58 7.79
C HIS A 75 -1.09 -6.96 8.34
N GLY A 76 -2.02 -7.51 9.09
CA GLY A 76 -1.87 -8.83 9.67
C GLY A 76 -2.56 -8.98 11.02
N SER A 77 -2.95 -7.91 11.71
CA SER A 77 -3.78 -8.10 12.91
C SER A 77 -5.17 -8.58 12.48
N ALA A 78 -5.76 -9.48 13.30
CA ALA A 78 -7.09 -10.00 13.03
C ALA A 78 -8.12 -8.87 12.84
N LEU A 79 -8.07 -7.85 13.71
CA LEU A 79 -8.95 -6.69 13.64
C LEU A 79 -8.82 -5.89 12.34
N ASN A 80 -7.59 -5.64 11.86
CA ASN A 80 -7.41 -4.91 10.61
C ASN A 80 -7.90 -5.72 9.40
N ILE A 81 -7.70 -7.03 9.41
CA ILE A 81 -8.20 -7.95 8.37
C ILE A 81 -9.74 -7.96 8.38
N GLU A 82 -10.37 -8.08 9.54
CA GLU A 82 -11.83 -8.07 9.69
C GLU A 82 -12.45 -6.75 9.21
N LEU A 83 -11.85 -5.61 9.55
CA LEU A 83 -12.29 -4.30 9.07
C LEU A 83 -12.19 -4.16 7.54
N ALA A 84 -11.11 -4.65 6.95
CA ALA A 84 -10.92 -4.63 5.50
C ALA A 84 -11.92 -5.57 4.79
N LEU A 85 -12.11 -6.80 5.31
CA LEU A 85 -13.08 -7.76 4.80
C LEU A 85 -14.51 -7.20 4.87
N ARG A 86 -14.89 -6.59 5.98
CA ARG A 86 -16.20 -5.95 6.13
C ARG A 86 -16.40 -4.80 5.14
N SER A 87 -15.36 -4.02 4.88
CA SER A 87 -15.43 -2.92 3.92
C SER A 87 -15.47 -3.40 2.46
N ARG A 88 -15.14 -4.67 2.19
CA ARG A 88 -14.98 -5.18 0.83
C ARG A 88 -16.22 -5.02 -0.03
N ASP A 89 -17.42 -5.27 0.53
CA ASP A 89 -18.67 -5.18 -0.22
C ASP A 89 -18.93 -3.76 -0.71
N PHE A 90 -18.52 -2.74 0.05
CA PHE A 90 -18.55 -1.36 -0.42
C PHE A 90 -17.69 -1.19 -1.69
N PHE A 91 -16.45 -1.65 -1.68
CA PHE A 91 -15.54 -1.52 -2.84
C PHE A 91 -16.04 -2.28 -4.06
N VAL A 92 -16.51 -3.52 -3.87
CA VAL A 92 -16.98 -4.38 -4.96
C VAL A 92 -18.27 -3.83 -5.56
N SER A 93 -19.26 -3.46 -4.74
CA SER A 93 -20.53 -2.91 -5.22
C SER A 93 -20.36 -1.58 -5.96
N ARG A 94 -19.30 -0.82 -5.67
CA ARG A 94 -19.00 0.49 -6.29
C ARG A 94 -17.83 0.43 -7.27
N ALA A 95 -17.41 -0.77 -7.68
CA ALA A 95 -16.19 -0.97 -8.44
C ALA A 95 -16.06 -0.08 -9.68
N ALA A 96 -17.13 0.07 -10.45
CA ALA A 96 -17.15 0.94 -11.64
C ALA A 96 -16.95 2.43 -11.30
N ARG A 97 -17.55 2.92 -10.20
CA ARG A 97 -17.46 4.33 -9.78
C ARG A 97 -16.08 4.66 -9.22
N ILE A 98 -15.45 3.73 -8.51
CA ILE A 98 -14.14 3.94 -7.86
C ILE A 98 -12.96 3.39 -8.66
N ARG A 99 -13.22 2.81 -9.82
CA ARG A 99 -12.26 2.06 -10.65
C ARG A 99 -11.52 0.98 -9.86
N PHE A 100 -12.27 0.22 -9.06
CA PHE A 100 -11.72 -0.93 -8.36
C PHE A 100 -11.37 -2.03 -9.37
N GLN A 101 -10.16 -2.55 -9.28
CA GLN A 101 -9.65 -3.66 -10.07
C GLN A 101 -9.00 -4.67 -9.13
N PRO A 102 -9.53 -5.91 -9.01
CA PRO A 102 -8.97 -6.96 -8.17
C PRO A 102 -7.75 -7.59 -8.85
N VAL A 103 -6.67 -6.81 -8.94
CA VAL A 103 -5.41 -7.23 -9.59
C VAL A 103 -4.52 -8.03 -8.64
N GLY A 104 -4.90 -8.11 -7.37
CA GLY A 104 -4.22 -8.82 -6.31
C GLY A 104 -3.03 -8.07 -5.70
N TYR A 105 -2.50 -8.67 -4.63
CA TYR A 105 -1.33 -8.20 -3.90
C TYR A 105 -0.34 -9.35 -3.72
N LEU A 106 0.88 -9.19 -4.24
CA LEU A 106 1.97 -10.16 -4.19
C LEU A 106 3.06 -9.68 -3.22
N TYR A 107 3.29 -10.46 -2.17
CA TYR A 107 4.42 -10.34 -1.26
C TYR A 107 5.54 -11.29 -1.67
N LEU A 108 6.78 -10.82 -1.54
CA LEU A 108 8.00 -11.54 -1.87
C LEU A 108 8.91 -11.55 -0.64
N ALA A 109 9.37 -12.73 -0.22
CA ALA A 109 10.34 -12.86 0.87
C ALA A 109 11.76 -13.07 0.33
N GLU A 110 12.71 -12.26 0.78
CA GLU A 110 14.11 -12.32 0.33
C GLU A 110 14.96 -13.36 1.09
N ASP A 111 14.50 -13.77 2.28
CA ASP A 111 15.21 -14.72 3.12
C ASP A 111 14.25 -15.58 3.96
N ALA A 112 14.83 -16.56 4.65
CA ALA A 112 14.08 -17.55 5.42
C ALA A 112 13.35 -16.95 6.64
N GLY A 113 13.85 -15.85 7.22
CA GLY A 113 13.19 -15.16 8.33
C GLY A 113 11.92 -14.47 7.84
N VAL A 114 12.04 -13.67 6.78
CA VAL A 114 10.89 -13.00 6.13
C VAL A 114 9.88 -14.02 5.61
N ALA A 115 10.34 -15.16 5.09
CA ALA A 115 9.47 -16.24 4.63
C ALA A 115 8.66 -16.86 5.77
N ALA A 116 9.25 -17.04 6.95
CA ALA A 116 8.55 -17.55 8.13
C ALA A 116 7.47 -16.57 8.61
N GLU A 117 7.76 -15.27 8.59
CA GLU A 117 6.78 -14.23 8.91
C GLU A 117 5.62 -14.20 7.89
N LEU A 118 5.93 -14.29 6.58
CA LEU A 118 4.90 -14.39 5.55
C LEU A 118 4.04 -15.65 5.73
N ALA A 119 4.63 -16.80 6.07
CA ALA A 119 3.87 -18.02 6.32
C ALA A 119 2.90 -17.86 7.51
N ALA A 120 3.37 -17.31 8.64
CA ALA A 120 2.51 -17.05 9.80
C ALA A 120 1.37 -16.07 9.48
N ARG A 121 1.65 -15.03 8.67
CA ARG A 121 0.60 -14.10 8.19
C ARG A 121 -0.39 -14.79 7.26
N ALA A 122 0.07 -15.65 6.35
CA ALA A 122 -0.79 -16.41 5.45
C ALA A 122 -1.75 -17.33 6.21
N GLU A 123 -1.26 -18.01 7.25
CA GLU A 123 -2.09 -18.87 8.11
C GLU A 123 -3.22 -18.08 8.78
N LEU A 124 -2.91 -16.92 9.35
CA LEU A 124 -3.91 -16.05 9.98
C LEU A 124 -4.91 -15.49 8.95
N GLN A 125 -4.42 -15.01 7.81
CA GLN A 125 -5.27 -14.51 6.73
C GLN A 125 -6.22 -15.60 6.20
N ALA A 126 -5.71 -16.82 6.00
CA ALA A 126 -6.49 -17.97 5.58
C ALA A 126 -7.54 -18.37 6.64
N ALA A 127 -7.17 -18.35 7.93
CA ALA A 127 -8.10 -18.60 9.03
C ALA A 127 -9.25 -17.59 9.09
N LEU A 128 -9.01 -16.35 8.63
CA LEU A 128 -10.01 -15.29 8.51
C LEU A 128 -10.72 -15.27 7.14
N GLY A 129 -10.48 -16.26 6.28
CA GLY A 129 -11.21 -16.46 5.03
C GLY A 129 -10.61 -15.80 3.79
N LEU A 130 -9.37 -15.30 3.84
CA LEU A 130 -8.67 -14.81 2.64
C LEU A 130 -8.06 -15.97 1.84
N PRO A 131 -8.23 -16.00 0.51
CA PRO A 131 -7.66 -17.04 -0.35
C PRO A 131 -6.18 -16.72 -0.62
N ILE A 132 -5.31 -17.14 0.30
CA ILE A 132 -3.86 -16.94 0.14
C ILE A 132 -3.26 -18.05 -0.72
N GLU A 133 -2.56 -17.65 -1.77
CA GLU A 133 -1.83 -18.50 -2.70
C GLU A 133 -0.33 -18.21 -2.64
N HIS A 134 0.50 -19.15 -3.09
CA HIS A 134 1.96 -19.03 -3.10
C HIS A 134 2.51 -19.27 -4.52
N PRO A 135 2.20 -18.37 -5.48
CA PRO A 135 2.56 -18.56 -6.88
C PRO A 135 4.06 -18.36 -7.11
N GLU A 136 4.57 -18.94 -8.20
CA GLU A 136 5.87 -18.51 -8.75
C GLU A 136 5.73 -17.04 -9.21
N PRO A 137 6.60 -16.11 -8.75
CA PRO A 137 6.43 -14.68 -8.99
C PRO A 137 6.27 -14.28 -10.46
N ARG A 138 7.00 -14.89 -11.40
CA ARG A 138 6.93 -14.56 -12.83
C ARG A 138 5.63 -15.01 -13.49
N ALA A 139 4.89 -15.94 -12.87
CA ALA A 139 3.53 -16.27 -13.34
C ALA A 139 2.58 -15.06 -13.26
N LEU A 140 2.79 -14.17 -12.29
CA LEU A 140 1.99 -12.96 -12.10
C LEU A 140 2.69 -11.69 -12.59
N VAL A 141 4.02 -11.64 -12.49
CA VAL A 141 4.84 -10.47 -12.84
C VAL A 141 5.98 -10.91 -13.77
N PRO A 142 5.71 -11.11 -15.08
CA PRO A 142 6.67 -11.76 -15.99
C PRO A 142 8.02 -11.05 -16.14
N PHE A 143 8.07 -9.75 -15.88
CA PHE A 143 9.27 -8.91 -15.97
C PHE A 143 10.08 -8.82 -14.67
N LEU A 144 9.61 -9.47 -13.59
CA LEU A 144 10.32 -9.51 -12.32
C LEU A 144 11.55 -10.41 -12.41
N GLU A 145 12.62 -10.04 -11.73
CA GLU A 145 13.77 -10.92 -11.46
C GLU A 145 13.51 -11.70 -10.16
N PRO A 146 13.17 -13.01 -10.24
CA PRO A 146 12.78 -13.80 -9.09
C PRO A 146 13.97 -14.26 -8.26
N ASP A 147 15.19 -14.19 -8.81
CA ASP A 147 16.40 -14.64 -8.11
C ASP A 147 16.56 -13.91 -6.77
N GLY A 148 16.71 -14.70 -5.70
CA GLY A 148 16.83 -14.20 -4.34
C GLY A 148 15.51 -14.04 -3.58
N TYR A 149 14.36 -14.42 -4.17
CA TYR A 149 13.13 -14.64 -3.41
C TYR A 149 12.97 -16.12 -3.05
N VAL A 150 12.60 -16.40 -1.81
CA VAL A 150 12.48 -17.77 -1.27
C VAL A 150 11.03 -18.18 -0.97
N ALA A 151 10.10 -17.23 -0.89
CA ALA A 151 8.68 -17.49 -0.70
C ALA A 151 7.82 -16.32 -1.23
N THR A 152 6.54 -16.59 -1.47
CA THR A 152 5.55 -15.60 -1.91
C THR A 152 4.25 -15.78 -1.15
N ASN A 153 3.49 -14.69 -0.95
CA ASN A 153 2.07 -14.74 -0.61
C ASN A 153 1.31 -13.88 -1.60
N PHE A 154 0.17 -14.37 -2.08
CA PHE A 154 -0.69 -13.67 -3.02
C PHE A 154 -2.15 -13.77 -2.60
N CYS A 155 -2.88 -12.66 -2.65
CA CYS A 155 -4.33 -12.65 -2.48
C CYS A 155 -4.97 -12.00 -3.71
N ALA A 156 -5.78 -12.76 -4.44
CA ALA A 156 -6.47 -12.29 -5.64
C ALA A 156 -7.64 -11.34 -5.35
N LEU A 157 -8.14 -11.31 -4.11
CA LEU A 157 -9.23 -10.41 -3.71
C LEU A 157 -8.76 -8.96 -3.55
N ASP A 158 -7.46 -8.76 -3.34
CA ASP A 158 -6.86 -7.44 -3.22
C ASP A 158 -6.82 -6.72 -4.57
N GLY A 159 -6.62 -5.40 -4.54
CA GLY A 159 -6.66 -4.65 -5.76
C GLY A 159 -6.36 -3.17 -5.64
N LEU A 160 -6.56 -2.50 -6.75
CA LEU A 160 -6.34 -1.07 -6.91
C LEU A 160 -7.68 -0.36 -7.06
N TYR A 161 -7.83 0.80 -6.44
CA TYR A 161 -8.93 1.73 -6.65
C TYR A 161 -8.37 3.16 -6.74
N LEU A 162 -9.23 4.12 -7.05
CA LEU A 162 -8.90 5.55 -7.01
C LEU A 162 -9.52 6.20 -5.78
N PRO A 163 -8.73 6.51 -4.75
CA PRO A 163 -9.22 7.04 -3.47
C PRO A 163 -9.99 8.36 -3.56
N PRO A 164 -9.64 9.33 -4.44
CA PRO A 164 -10.50 10.49 -4.65
C PRO A 164 -11.91 10.12 -5.12
N LEU A 165 -12.06 9.03 -5.90
CA LEU A 165 -13.37 8.55 -6.32
C LEU A 165 -14.10 7.85 -5.18
N VAL A 166 -13.40 7.19 -4.25
CA VAL A 166 -14.00 6.66 -3.02
C VAL A 166 -14.61 7.80 -2.19
N GLN A 167 -13.86 8.88 -2.00
CA GLN A 167 -14.34 10.07 -1.30
C GLN A 167 -15.53 10.73 -2.01
N GLU A 168 -15.47 10.85 -3.34
CA GLU A 168 -16.58 11.35 -4.16
C GLU A 168 -17.84 10.50 -3.98
N VAL A 169 -17.71 9.18 -4.08
CA VAL A 169 -18.83 8.24 -3.88
C VAL A 169 -19.46 8.41 -2.49
N LEU A 170 -18.64 8.46 -1.44
CA LEU A 170 -19.12 8.65 -0.07
C LEU A 170 -19.82 10.00 0.12
N ARG A 171 -19.26 11.07 -0.44
CA ARG A 171 -19.87 12.41 -0.37
C ARG A 171 -21.22 12.43 -1.10
N ASP A 172 -21.26 11.94 -2.35
CA ASP A 172 -22.50 11.94 -3.14
C ASP A 172 -23.62 11.14 -2.45
N GLU A 173 -23.27 9.99 -1.84
CA GLU A 173 -24.22 9.17 -1.07
C GLU A 173 -24.67 9.85 0.23
N ALA A 174 -23.78 10.56 0.92
CA ALA A 174 -24.11 11.35 2.10
C ALA A 174 -25.01 12.55 1.76
N GLU A 175 -24.71 13.29 0.70
CA GLU A 175 -25.54 14.41 0.21
C GLU A 175 -26.94 13.92 -0.18
N ALA A 176 -27.04 12.77 -0.86
CA ALA A 176 -28.32 12.15 -1.20
C ALA A 176 -29.13 11.73 0.04
N ALA A 177 -28.45 11.47 1.16
CA ALA A 177 -29.06 11.19 2.46
C ALA A 177 -29.38 12.46 3.28
N GLY A 178 -29.09 13.65 2.76
CA GLY A 178 -29.39 14.94 3.39
C GLY A 178 -28.25 15.52 4.24
N VAL A 179 -27.02 15.02 4.12
CA VAL A 179 -25.84 15.60 4.79
C VAL A 179 -25.42 16.91 4.12
N GLU A 180 -25.18 17.93 4.92
CA GLU A 180 -24.65 19.22 4.47
C GLU A 180 -23.13 19.26 4.60
N PHE A 181 -22.44 19.77 3.56
CA PHE A 181 -20.99 19.88 3.53
C PHE A 181 -20.56 21.35 3.54
N HIS A 182 -19.80 21.73 4.57
CA HIS A 182 -19.19 23.04 4.71
C HIS A 182 -17.67 22.93 4.51
N TRP A 183 -17.12 23.78 3.64
CA TRP A 183 -15.69 23.75 3.27
C TRP A 183 -14.86 24.83 3.98
N GLU A 184 -15.48 25.50 4.95
CA GLU A 184 -14.90 26.52 5.80
C GLU A 184 -14.70 25.96 7.21
N GLU A 185 -13.93 26.67 8.03
CA GLU A 185 -13.74 26.26 9.43
C GLU A 185 -15.05 26.41 10.20
N ALA A 186 -15.43 25.37 10.94
CA ALA A 186 -16.67 25.39 11.72
C ALA A 186 -16.57 26.45 12.84
N PRO A 187 -17.57 27.34 12.99
CA PRO A 187 -17.63 28.27 14.11
C PRO A 187 -17.62 27.53 15.45
N PRO A 188 -16.92 28.03 16.49
CA PRO A 188 -16.91 27.39 17.80
C PRO A 188 -18.30 27.12 18.38
N ALA A 189 -19.25 28.04 18.17
CA ALA A 189 -20.63 27.89 18.64
C ALA A 189 -21.36 26.70 18.00
N GLU A 190 -21.02 26.34 16.76
CA GLU A 190 -21.60 25.17 16.08
C GLU A 190 -21.05 23.87 16.67
N LEU A 191 -19.73 23.83 16.91
CA LEU A 191 -19.07 22.70 17.57
C LEU A 191 -19.56 22.49 19.00
N GLU A 192 -19.84 23.56 19.74
CA GLU A 192 -20.41 23.52 21.10
C GLU A 192 -21.87 23.06 21.12
N ALA A 193 -22.65 23.40 20.08
CA ALA A 193 -24.05 22.99 19.96
C ALA A 193 -24.22 21.56 19.44
N ALA A 194 -23.20 21.00 18.80
CA ALA A 194 -23.25 19.64 18.26
C ALA A 194 -23.36 18.58 19.36
N GLY A 195 -24.28 17.63 19.19
CA GLY A 195 -24.41 16.48 20.11
C GLY A 195 -23.22 15.53 20.06
N ALA A 196 -22.48 15.52 18.95
CA ALA A 196 -21.23 14.79 18.80
C ALA A 196 -20.33 15.51 17.77
N VAL A 197 -19.02 15.54 18.05
CA VAL A 197 -17.98 16.06 17.14
C VAL A 197 -16.97 14.95 16.86
N VAL A 198 -16.76 14.61 15.59
CA VAL A 198 -15.80 13.57 15.17
C VAL A 198 -14.57 14.22 14.53
N ILE A 199 -13.40 13.96 15.09
CA ILE A 199 -12.11 14.38 14.54
C ILE A 199 -11.66 13.34 13.51
N ALA A 200 -11.94 13.61 12.23
CA ALA A 200 -11.52 12.80 11.08
C ALA A 200 -10.58 13.59 10.14
N ALA A 201 -9.66 14.35 10.72
CA ALA A 201 -8.89 15.38 10.03
C ALA A 201 -7.50 14.90 9.53
N GLY A 202 -7.26 13.59 9.42
CA GLY A 202 -5.99 13.06 8.92
C GLY A 202 -4.78 13.61 9.69
N ASN A 203 -3.77 14.06 8.95
CA ASN A 203 -2.58 14.74 9.49
C ASN A 203 -2.87 15.97 10.37
N TRP A 204 -4.03 16.62 10.20
CA TRP A 204 -4.43 17.78 11.00
C TRP A 204 -5.16 17.40 12.29
N SER A 205 -5.41 16.11 12.53
CA SER A 205 -6.12 15.64 13.73
C SER A 205 -5.49 16.14 15.04
N PRO A 206 -4.16 16.17 15.23
CA PRO A 206 -3.57 16.75 16.46
C PRO A 206 -3.83 18.25 16.64
N GLU A 207 -3.87 19.01 15.54
CA GLU A 207 -4.15 20.45 15.57
C GLU A 207 -5.61 20.72 15.94
N VAL A 208 -6.54 20.02 15.27
CA VAL A 208 -7.98 20.09 15.54
C VAL A 208 -8.31 19.63 16.95
N ALA A 209 -7.72 18.50 17.38
CA ALA A 209 -7.85 17.96 18.73
C ALA A 209 -7.47 18.97 19.81
N ARG A 210 -6.34 19.67 19.63
CA ARG A 210 -5.88 20.69 20.58
C ARG A 210 -6.89 21.83 20.75
N GLY A 211 -7.52 22.27 19.65
CA GLY A 211 -8.59 23.27 19.69
C GLY A 211 -9.81 22.80 20.49
N LEU A 212 -10.05 21.49 20.52
CA LEU A 212 -11.09 20.84 21.29
C LEU A 212 -10.61 20.35 22.67
N GLY A 213 -9.41 20.75 23.13
CA GLY A 213 -8.90 20.40 24.45
C GLY A 213 -8.62 18.90 24.66
N VAL A 214 -8.45 18.15 23.56
CA VAL A 214 -8.09 16.72 23.58
C VAL A 214 -6.72 16.51 22.97
N ARG A 215 -6.05 15.42 23.35
CA ARG A 215 -4.74 15.05 22.78
C ARG A 215 -4.87 13.79 21.92
N LEU A 216 -4.44 13.87 20.65
CA LEU A 216 -4.32 12.73 19.75
C LEU A 216 -2.87 12.52 19.34
N GLU A 217 -2.37 11.30 19.53
CA GLU A 217 -1.01 10.90 19.18
C GLU A 217 -0.94 10.41 17.74
N VAL A 218 -1.04 11.37 16.82
CA VAL A 218 -0.89 11.15 15.37
C VAL A 218 0.30 11.97 14.88
N THR A 219 1.17 11.35 14.10
CA THR A 219 2.29 12.03 13.43
C THR A 219 2.17 11.92 11.91
N PRO A 220 2.43 13.00 11.16
CA PRO A 220 2.55 12.90 9.73
C PRO A 220 3.83 12.15 9.37
N TRP A 221 3.72 11.22 8.44
CA TRP A 221 4.83 10.51 7.84
C TRP A 221 4.83 10.74 6.33
N GLU A 222 6.00 11.02 5.76
CA GLU A 222 6.14 11.30 4.33
C GLU A 222 6.68 10.08 3.57
N ARG A 223 6.23 9.93 2.32
CA ARG A 223 6.65 8.88 1.39
C ARG A 223 6.86 9.45 0.00
N GLY A 224 7.97 9.08 -0.61
CA GLY A 224 8.26 9.37 -2.01
C GLY A 224 7.56 8.37 -2.92
N VAL A 225 6.94 8.85 -3.99
CA VAL A 225 6.48 8.02 -5.10
C VAL A 225 7.22 8.43 -6.35
N PHE A 226 7.95 7.50 -6.94
CA PHE A 226 8.67 7.70 -8.19
C PHE A 226 7.93 7.02 -9.34
N ARG A 227 7.69 7.74 -10.43
CA ARG A 227 7.12 7.18 -11.65
C ARG A 227 8.22 6.88 -12.65
N VAL A 228 8.21 5.68 -13.20
CA VAL A 228 9.12 5.25 -14.26
C VAL A 228 8.31 4.73 -15.46
N GLY A 229 8.84 4.94 -16.66
CA GLY A 229 8.11 4.71 -17.90
C GLY A 229 7.33 5.94 -18.39
N PRO A 230 6.39 5.78 -19.34
CA PRO A 230 5.70 4.54 -19.67
C PRO A 230 6.57 3.53 -20.45
N PHE A 231 6.19 2.25 -20.38
CA PHE A 231 6.89 1.15 -21.03
C PHE A 231 5.95 0.40 -21.99
N PRO A 232 6.31 0.25 -23.29
CA PRO A 232 5.47 -0.50 -24.23
C PRO A 232 5.30 -1.99 -23.89
N TRP A 233 6.25 -2.56 -23.14
CA TRP A 233 6.23 -3.98 -22.74
C TRP A 233 5.41 -4.23 -21.47
N LEU A 234 4.97 -3.18 -20.78
CA LEU A 234 4.20 -3.29 -19.55
C LEU A 234 2.72 -3.48 -19.91
N GLU A 235 2.37 -4.73 -20.17
CA GLU A 235 1.02 -5.15 -20.56
C GLU A 235 0.28 -5.83 -19.40
N GLY A 236 -1.03 -5.60 -19.32
CA GLY A 236 -1.93 -6.27 -18.38
C GLY A 236 -2.02 -5.62 -16.99
N PRO A 237 -3.01 -6.03 -16.18
CA PRO A 237 -3.02 -5.69 -14.78
C PRO A 237 -1.87 -6.41 -14.08
N VAL A 238 -0.98 -5.65 -13.44
CA VAL A 238 0.06 -6.20 -12.59
C VAL A 238 -0.40 -6.08 -11.13
N PRO A 239 -0.32 -7.14 -10.31
CA PRO A 239 -0.61 -7.03 -8.89
C PRO A 239 0.27 -5.96 -8.25
N MET A 240 -0.19 -5.39 -7.12
CA MET A 240 0.78 -4.68 -6.30
C MET A 240 1.84 -5.69 -5.87
N THR A 241 3.10 -5.34 -6.06
CA THR A 241 4.23 -6.25 -5.80
C THR A 241 5.15 -5.63 -4.78
N LEU A 242 5.32 -6.30 -3.64
CA LEU A 242 6.10 -5.82 -2.51
C LEU A 242 7.13 -6.84 -2.05
N GLU A 243 8.34 -6.35 -1.87
CA GLU A 243 9.42 -7.06 -1.20
C GLU A 243 9.29 -6.82 0.31
N ALA A 244 9.02 -7.90 1.06
CA ALA A 244 8.54 -7.83 2.43
C ALA A 244 9.62 -7.42 3.43
N GLY A 245 10.85 -7.87 3.27
CA GLY A 245 11.96 -7.52 4.15
C GLY A 245 12.42 -6.09 3.96
N SER A 246 12.58 -5.65 2.70
CA SER A 246 13.04 -4.30 2.39
C SER A 246 11.93 -3.24 2.42
N GLY A 247 10.68 -3.61 2.14
CA GLY A 247 9.55 -2.68 2.01
C GLY A 247 9.51 -1.92 0.68
N TYR A 248 10.44 -2.18 -0.25
CA TYR A 248 10.32 -1.66 -1.61
C TYR A 248 9.21 -2.37 -2.36
N HIS A 249 8.47 -1.61 -3.17
CA HIS A 249 7.35 -2.13 -3.91
C HIS A 249 7.03 -1.25 -5.11
N PHE A 250 6.26 -1.82 -6.03
CA PHE A 250 5.69 -1.05 -7.12
C PHE A 250 4.25 -1.47 -7.40
N ARG A 251 3.58 -0.63 -8.17
CA ARG A 251 2.36 -1.00 -8.88
C ARG A 251 2.37 -0.44 -10.28
N GLU A 252 1.67 -1.11 -11.17
CA GLU A 252 1.39 -0.60 -12.50
C GLU A 252 0.29 0.46 -12.44
N ARG A 253 0.45 1.52 -13.24
CA ARG A 253 -0.63 2.42 -13.60
C ARG A 253 -0.34 3.14 -14.91
N GLU A 254 -1.26 2.99 -15.87
CA GLU A 254 -1.24 3.69 -17.16
C GLU A 254 0.08 3.44 -17.93
N GLY A 255 0.57 2.19 -17.91
CA GLY A 255 1.81 1.78 -18.56
C GLY A 255 3.08 2.25 -17.83
N GLN A 256 2.95 2.79 -16.61
CA GLN A 256 4.08 3.20 -15.76
C GLN A 256 4.18 2.30 -14.53
N LEU A 257 5.39 2.11 -14.01
CA LEU A 257 5.57 1.59 -12.65
C LEU A 257 5.69 2.76 -11.69
N TRP A 258 4.93 2.70 -10.61
CA TRP A 258 5.02 3.64 -9.51
C TRP A 258 5.77 2.94 -8.40
N VAL A 259 7.00 3.38 -8.15
CA VAL A 259 7.98 2.75 -7.26
C VAL A 259 8.03 3.53 -5.95
N MET A 260 8.03 2.78 -4.86
CA MET A 260 7.92 3.26 -3.50
C MET A 260 8.76 2.34 -2.60
N GLY A 261 9.11 2.79 -1.40
CA GLY A 261 10.03 2.06 -0.55
C GLY A 261 10.57 2.88 0.61
N PRO A 262 11.47 2.27 1.41
CA PRO A 262 12.19 2.97 2.47
C PRO A 262 13.24 3.92 1.90
N GLY A 263 13.77 4.80 2.76
CA GLY A 263 14.88 5.69 2.43
C GLY A 263 14.47 7.16 2.29
N ASP A 264 15.42 7.99 1.85
CA ASP A 264 15.14 9.38 1.55
C ASP A 264 14.17 9.47 0.37
N GLN A 265 12.97 9.95 0.66
CA GLN A 265 11.87 10.17 -0.27
C GLN A 265 12.18 11.12 -1.44
N HIS A 266 13.33 11.81 -1.40
CA HIS A 266 13.84 12.65 -2.48
C HIS A 266 14.98 12.00 -3.27
N ASP A 267 15.58 10.93 -2.75
CA ASP A 267 16.75 10.30 -3.35
C ASP A 267 16.36 9.15 -4.26
N TRP A 268 16.29 9.42 -5.57
CA TRP A 268 16.04 8.40 -6.58
C TRP A 268 17.10 7.30 -6.60
N GLY A 269 18.34 7.55 -6.20
CA GLY A 269 19.47 6.62 -6.36
C GLY A 269 19.21 5.23 -5.77
N HIS A 270 18.60 5.18 -4.59
CA HIS A 270 18.30 3.91 -3.90
C HIS A 270 17.16 3.14 -4.58
N PHE A 271 16.09 3.84 -4.98
CA PHE A 271 14.96 3.24 -5.70
C PHE A 271 15.37 2.76 -7.09
N ARG A 272 16.26 3.50 -7.76
CA ARG A 272 16.85 3.12 -9.05
C ARG A 272 17.60 1.81 -8.94
N ASP A 273 18.48 1.69 -7.96
CA ASP A 273 19.35 0.52 -7.82
C ASP A 273 18.54 -0.73 -7.45
N TRP A 274 17.53 -0.57 -6.59
CA TRP A 274 16.55 -1.62 -6.31
C TRP A 274 15.76 -2.02 -7.57
N LEU A 275 15.20 -1.03 -8.29
CA LEU A 275 14.43 -1.29 -9.50
C LEU A 275 15.28 -1.95 -10.59
N ALA A 276 16.53 -1.54 -10.76
CA ALA A 276 17.45 -2.15 -11.72
C ALA A 276 17.77 -3.61 -11.38
N CYS A 277 17.76 -3.96 -10.09
CA CYS A 277 17.94 -5.33 -9.63
C CYS A 277 16.68 -6.18 -9.84
N ARG A 278 15.50 -5.65 -9.49
CA ARG A 278 14.25 -6.42 -9.45
C ARG A 278 13.44 -6.38 -10.74
N VAL A 279 13.55 -5.31 -11.50
CA VAL A 279 12.92 -5.13 -12.81
C VAL A 279 13.93 -4.52 -13.79
N PRO A 280 14.92 -5.27 -14.27
CA PRO A 280 15.99 -4.74 -15.12
C PRO A 280 15.48 -4.03 -16.40
N ALA A 281 14.33 -4.47 -16.95
CA ALA A 281 13.69 -3.85 -18.10
C ALA A 281 13.16 -2.43 -17.82
N ALA A 282 12.96 -2.06 -16.55
CA ALA A 282 12.53 -0.74 -16.10
C ALA A 282 13.68 0.12 -15.54
N ALA A 283 14.93 -0.33 -15.65
CA ALA A 283 16.09 0.41 -15.17
C ALA A 283 16.26 1.72 -15.97
N VAL A 284 15.94 2.85 -15.32
CA VAL A 284 16.07 4.20 -15.88
C VAL A 284 17.02 5.03 -15.04
N SER A 285 17.78 5.93 -15.68
CA SER A 285 18.69 6.81 -14.95
C SER A 285 17.94 7.81 -14.07
N GLU A 286 16.80 8.31 -14.54
CA GLU A 286 15.95 9.30 -13.88
C GLU A 286 14.47 8.88 -13.99
N PRO A 287 13.65 9.18 -12.98
CA PRO A 287 12.22 8.93 -13.02
C PRO A 287 11.53 9.97 -13.92
N ALA A 288 10.40 9.60 -14.51
CA ALA A 288 9.54 10.53 -15.26
C ALA A 288 8.95 11.64 -14.38
N GLY A 289 8.95 11.42 -13.06
CA GLY A 289 8.66 12.43 -12.06
C GLY A 289 8.35 11.79 -10.71
N HIS A 290 8.38 12.58 -9.65
CA HIS A 290 8.11 12.12 -8.30
C HIS A 290 7.22 13.12 -7.55
N TRP A 291 6.62 12.66 -6.46
CA TRP A 291 5.98 13.53 -5.47
C TRP A 291 6.14 12.94 -4.07
N LEU A 292 5.93 13.80 -3.08
CA LEU A 292 5.81 13.40 -1.70
C LEU A 292 4.35 13.31 -1.33
N GLY A 293 4.01 12.22 -0.67
CA GLY A 293 2.75 11.98 -0.04
C GLY A 293 2.91 11.93 1.46
N SER A 294 2.04 12.59 2.21
CA SER A 294 2.00 12.45 3.67
C SER A 294 0.76 11.68 4.11
N TYR A 295 0.91 10.90 5.16
CA TYR A 295 -0.15 10.18 5.84
C TYR A 295 0.04 10.22 7.34
N GLU A 296 -1.05 9.96 8.06
CA GLU A 296 -1.06 9.93 9.51
C GLU A 296 -0.65 8.57 10.05
N VAL A 297 0.21 8.58 11.06
CA VAL A 297 0.70 7.40 11.76
C VAL A 297 0.36 7.51 13.24
N SER A 298 -0.21 6.45 13.80
CA SER A 298 -0.34 6.26 15.24
C SER A 298 0.85 5.47 15.80
N PHE A 299 1.04 5.50 17.12
CA PHE A 299 2.21 4.90 17.75
C PHE A 299 2.35 3.38 17.56
N ASP A 300 1.26 2.67 17.28
CA ASP A 300 1.21 1.21 17.09
C ASP A 300 0.66 0.80 15.71
N HIS A 301 0.57 1.74 14.78
CA HIS A 301 0.06 1.56 13.43
C HIS A 301 -1.41 1.11 13.30
N HIS A 302 -2.21 1.24 14.36
CA HIS A 302 -3.66 0.99 14.34
C HIS A 302 -4.44 2.29 14.44
N GLY A 303 -5.66 2.34 13.87
CA GLY A 303 -6.52 3.52 13.97
C GLY A 303 -6.76 3.96 15.42
N LEU A 304 -6.92 5.26 15.63
CA LEU A 304 -7.41 5.89 16.84
C LEU A 304 -8.88 6.22 16.62
N VAL A 305 -9.77 5.33 17.08
CA VAL A 305 -11.20 5.36 16.80
C VAL A 305 -12.00 5.21 18.10
N GLY A 306 -12.91 6.15 18.37
CA GLY A 306 -13.82 6.08 19.52
C GLY A 306 -13.88 7.37 20.33
N ALA A 307 -14.49 7.28 21.51
CA ALA A 307 -14.66 8.42 22.41
C ALA A 307 -13.31 8.88 22.97
N THR A 308 -13.14 10.19 23.08
CA THR A 308 -11.98 10.81 23.73
C THR A 308 -12.24 11.04 25.22
N GLU A 309 -11.26 11.61 25.93
CA GLU A 309 -11.39 12.06 27.33
C GLU A 309 -12.42 13.18 27.50
N ARG A 310 -12.79 13.87 26.41
CA ARG A 310 -13.81 14.92 26.40
C ARG A 310 -15.16 14.34 25.93
N PRO A 311 -16.21 14.37 26.77
CA PRO A 311 -17.55 13.93 26.38
C PRO A 311 -18.05 14.64 25.12
N GLY A 312 -18.67 13.88 24.22
CA GLY A 312 -19.17 14.39 22.94
C GLY A 312 -18.10 14.56 21.85
N VAL A 313 -16.81 14.42 22.17
CA VAL A 313 -15.73 14.48 21.18
C VAL A 313 -15.18 13.08 20.91
N TRP A 314 -15.09 12.73 19.64
CA TRP A 314 -14.71 11.42 19.14
C TRP A 314 -13.52 11.53 18.18
N ALA A 315 -12.70 10.49 18.10
CA ALA A 315 -11.59 10.40 17.17
C ALA A 315 -11.88 9.37 16.07
N CYS A 316 -11.40 9.64 14.86
CA CYS A 316 -11.36 8.71 13.74
C CYS A 316 -10.16 9.06 12.85
N CYS A 317 -8.96 8.70 13.30
CA CYS A 317 -7.70 9.13 12.67
C CYS A 317 -6.57 8.12 12.94
N GLY A 318 -5.33 8.44 12.54
CA GLY A 318 -4.15 7.63 12.82
C GLY A 318 -4.09 6.28 12.10
N PHE A 319 -4.78 6.11 10.98
CA PHE A 319 -4.91 4.80 10.32
C PHE A 319 -3.63 4.23 9.72
N SER A 320 -2.51 4.95 9.73
CA SER A 320 -1.19 4.41 9.38
C SER A 320 -1.13 3.71 8.02
N GLY A 321 -1.90 4.25 7.06
CA GLY A 321 -1.99 3.74 5.69
C GLY A 321 -3.20 2.87 5.35
N HIS A 322 -3.98 2.45 6.35
CA HIS A 322 -5.14 1.57 6.18
C HIS A 322 -6.46 2.32 5.99
N GLY A 323 -6.45 3.66 6.10
CA GLY A 323 -7.66 4.46 6.29
C GLY A 323 -8.72 4.26 5.21
N VAL A 324 -8.32 4.16 3.94
CA VAL A 324 -9.33 4.00 2.87
C VAL A 324 -9.96 2.62 2.89
N MET A 325 -9.15 1.55 2.98
CA MET A 325 -9.69 0.19 2.95
C MET A 325 -10.56 -0.13 4.16
N GLN A 326 -10.39 0.59 5.28
CA GLN A 326 -11.16 0.41 6.51
C GLN A 326 -12.30 1.44 6.68
N ALA A 327 -12.29 2.54 5.92
CA ALA A 327 -13.22 3.66 6.12
C ALA A 327 -14.70 3.26 6.17
N PRO A 328 -15.22 2.40 5.26
CA PRO A 328 -16.63 1.99 5.32
C PRO A 328 -16.99 1.28 6.63
N ALA A 329 -16.23 0.24 7.01
CA ALA A 329 -16.48 -0.51 8.23
C ALA A 329 -16.31 0.33 9.49
N VAL A 330 -15.25 1.14 9.55
CA VAL A 330 -14.97 2.00 10.71
C VAL A 330 -16.02 3.09 10.86
N GLY A 331 -16.47 3.69 9.76
CA GLY A 331 -17.54 4.68 9.76
C GLY A 331 -18.85 4.11 10.33
N GLU A 332 -19.25 2.91 9.89
CA GLU A 332 -20.42 2.20 10.44
C GLU A 332 -20.27 1.91 11.94
N CYS A 333 -19.11 1.40 12.36
CA CYS A 333 -18.88 1.05 13.76
C CYS A 333 -18.88 2.30 14.66
N LEU A 334 -18.21 3.37 14.25
CA LEU A 334 -18.16 4.60 15.01
C LEU A 334 -19.54 5.28 15.08
N ALA A 335 -20.31 5.26 13.99
CA ALA A 335 -21.68 5.78 13.99
C ALA A 335 -22.57 5.02 14.98
N ALA A 336 -22.52 3.68 14.99
CA ALA A 336 -23.25 2.86 15.96
C ALA A 336 -22.85 3.20 17.40
N MET A 337 -21.55 3.34 17.68
CA MET A 337 -21.06 3.74 19.00
C MET A 337 -21.57 5.12 19.45
N ILE A 338 -21.60 6.11 18.54
CA ILE A 338 -22.13 7.46 18.81
C ILE A 338 -23.63 7.41 19.13
N LEU A 339 -24.38 6.57 18.42
CA LEU A 339 -25.83 6.39 18.61
C LEU A 339 -26.18 5.53 19.84
N GLY A 340 -25.19 4.96 20.53
CA GLY A 340 -25.42 4.03 21.65
C GLY A 340 -25.93 2.66 21.20
N GLU A 341 -25.70 2.30 19.93
CA GLU A 341 -26.03 1.02 19.33
C GLU A 341 -24.86 0.04 19.44
N THR A 342 -25.12 -1.24 19.16
CA THR A 342 -24.06 -2.25 19.09
C THR A 342 -23.33 -2.13 17.74
N PRO A 343 -22.01 -1.86 17.72
CA PRO A 343 -21.27 -1.79 16.48
C PRO A 343 -21.19 -3.18 15.84
N PRO A 344 -21.16 -3.24 14.50
CA PRO A 344 -21.19 -4.52 13.81
C PRO A 344 -19.85 -5.27 13.84
N LEU A 345 -18.77 -4.61 14.25
CA LEU A 345 -17.51 -5.21 14.70
C LEU A 345 -17.09 -4.54 16.01
N ASP A 346 -16.50 -5.30 16.93
CA ASP A 346 -15.93 -4.73 18.14
C ASP A 346 -14.61 -4.04 17.81
N ILE A 347 -14.67 -2.70 17.74
CA ILE A 347 -13.51 -1.84 17.52
C ILE A 347 -13.04 -1.15 18.81
N GLY A 348 -13.49 -1.59 19.99
CA GLY A 348 -13.16 -0.96 21.27
C GLY A 348 -11.65 -0.89 21.55
N ALA A 349 -10.91 -1.88 21.04
CA ALA A 349 -9.45 -1.89 21.09
C ALA A 349 -8.79 -0.70 20.37
N LEU A 350 -9.46 -0.11 19.37
CA LEU A 350 -8.96 1.07 18.64
C LEU A 350 -9.13 2.38 19.40
N THR A 351 -9.65 2.37 20.64
CA THR A 351 -9.87 3.58 21.45
C THR A 351 -8.68 4.55 21.37
N PRO A 352 -8.91 5.86 21.20
CA PRO A 352 -7.85 6.85 21.19
C PRO A 352 -7.16 7.01 22.56
N LEU A 353 -7.74 6.41 23.61
CA LEU A 353 -7.22 6.45 24.99
C LEU A 353 -6.28 5.28 25.32
N ARG A 354 -6.02 4.37 24.37
CA ARG A 354 -5.11 3.24 24.63
C ARG A 354 -3.67 3.74 24.80
N THR A 355 -2.96 3.14 25.74
CA THR A 355 -1.54 3.43 26.01
C THR A 355 -0.62 2.28 25.60
N GLU A 356 -1.18 1.09 25.44
CA GLU A 356 -0.44 -0.11 25.05
C GLU A 356 -0.69 -0.42 23.57
N PRO A 357 0.35 -0.88 22.83
CA PRO A 357 0.20 -1.33 21.45
C PRO A 357 -0.73 -2.54 21.32
N LEU A 358 -1.54 -2.58 20.25
CA LEU A 358 -2.41 -3.74 19.97
C LEU A 358 -1.66 -4.98 19.46
N VAL A 359 -0.45 -4.78 18.96
CA VAL A 359 0.44 -5.84 18.47
C VAL A 359 1.85 -5.61 19.01
N ASP A 360 2.63 -6.68 19.10
CA ASP A 360 4.02 -6.58 19.50
C ASP A 360 4.80 -5.70 18.52
N ARG A 361 5.35 -4.59 19.02
CA ARG A 361 6.10 -3.63 18.21
C ARG A 361 7.40 -4.17 17.65
N THR A 362 7.90 -5.29 18.18
CA THR A 362 9.10 -5.97 17.66
C THR A 362 8.80 -6.82 16.42
N GLN A 363 7.52 -7.03 16.12
CA GLN A 363 7.03 -7.64 14.87
C GLN A 363 6.66 -6.57 13.82
N LEU A 364 6.96 -5.29 14.11
CA LEU A 364 6.76 -4.16 13.19
C LEU A 364 7.97 -3.93 12.30
#